data_AF-A0A2D7KUE8-F1
#
_entry.id   AF-A0A2D7KUE8-F1
#
_cell.length_a   1.000
_cell.length_b   1.000
_cell.length_c   1.000
_cell.angle_alpha   90.00
_cell.angle_beta   90.00
_cell.angle_gamma   90.00
#
_symmetry.space_group_name_H-M   'P 1'
#
loop_
_entity.id
_entity.type
_entity.pdbx_description
1 polymer ?
#
loop_
_entity_poly.entity_id
_entity_poly.type
_entity_poly.pdbx_seq_one_letter_code
_entity_poly.pdbx_strand_id
1 'polypeptide(L)'
;MKNINNKQNNKDIFHQIRPSIDDLPSITDSYFTKSKSIVSKFGDTEVTYAIFMRRPVLSALNPALDWLESILKQRKCKINIKRFFEEGEYVGAGEPLVYISGSFFNLVDLETALLQKIGATCVAAYNAKSMVSSLPRASFLAMDARHCAGTDMADLMAYGAFVGSKSAKKEKNVVGFIGCATDRTSSLFDKSSGLGTMPHALVGYAGTTLEAAKMFHKTFPNDPLTVLIDYFGKEITDGLSVARYFKDLANDGNLSLRLDTHGSRYLEGLDVAGSYDVLERNAPNSIRGYRTEQELRFLIGTGVSAASVWRLREILDDSNFKKVKIVASSGFGPEKCKVFSYANVPVNTIGTGSYLPSKWSETYATADIVSYGGKPMVKLGREFLFKK
;
A
#
# COMPACT_ATOMS: atom_id res chain seq x y z
N MET A 1 -16.96 -27.07 17.47
CA MET A 1 -17.95 -26.45 18.37
C MET A 1 -18.02 -24.96 18.04
N LYS A 2 -19.24 -24.48 17.76
CA LYS A 2 -19.69 -23.11 17.38
C LYS A 2 -19.06 -22.49 16.12
N ASN A 3 -19.70 -22.81 14.98
CA ASN A 3 -19.70 -21.97 13.77
C ASN A 3 -20.27 -20.59 14.11
N ILE A 4 -19.43 -19.56 14.03
CA ILE A 4 -19.89 -18.16 13.97
C ILE A 4 -19.85 -17.75 12.50
N ASN A 5 -20.94 -18.08 11.79
CA ASN A 5 -21.26 -17.45 10.52
C ASN A 5 -21.78 -16.03 10.80
N ASN A 6 -20.88 -15.09 11.08
CA ASN A 6 -21.18 -13.68 10.92
C ASN A 6 -20.73 -13.26 9.52
N LYS A 7 -21.66 -13.29 8.57
CA LYS A 7 -21.58 -12.41 7.40
C LYS A 7 -21.79 -10.99 7.90
N GLN A 8 -20.72 -10.41 8.45
CA GLN A 8 -20.67 -9.00 8.78
C GLN A 8 -20.72 -8.25 7.45
N ASN A 9 -21.70 -7.38 7.27
CA ASN A 9 -21.81 -6.53 6.09
C ASN A 9 -20.46 -5.85 5.85
N ASN A 10 -19.87 -6.02 4.66
CA ASN A 10 -18.54 -5.52 4.27
C ASN A 10 -18.33 -4.00 4.46
N LYS A 11 -19.37 -3.23 4.78
CA LYS A 11 -19.29 -1.79 5.08
C LYS A 11 -18.87 -1.45 6.52
N ASP A 12 -18.81 -2.41 7.44
CA ASP A 12 -18.78 -2.10 8.88
C ASP A 12 -17.40 -2.17 9.55
N ILE A 13 -16.36 -2.65 8.87
CA ILE A 13 -15.00 -2.78 9.45
C ILE A 13 -14.38 -1.45 9.87
N PHE A 14 -14.83 -0.34 9.29
CA PHE A 14 -14.27 0.99 9.54
C PHE A 14 -14.95 1.78 10.66
N HIS A 15 -16.13 1.37 11.13
CA HIS A 15 -16.95 2.21 12.00
C HIS A 15 -16.50 2.26 13.47
N GLN A 16 -15.80 1.23 13.96
CA GLN A 16 -15.51 1.09 15.40
C GLN A 16 -14.23 1.78 15.89
N ILE A 17 -13.34 2.25 14.99
CA ILE A 17 -12.03 2.83 15.37
C ILE A 17 -11.91 4.30 14.93
N ARG A 18 -12.73 4.72 13.95
CA ARG A 18 -12.74 6.11 13.52
C ARG A 18 -13.42 6.99 14.55
N PRO A 19 -12.96 8.26 14.71
CA PRO A 19 -13.56 9.16 15.68
C PRO A 19 -15.07 9.25 15.54
N SER A 20 -15.76 9.05 16.65
CA SER A 20 -17.20 9.26 16.78
C SER A 20 -17.53 10.74 16.94
N ILE A 21 -18.83 11.08 16.97
CA ILE A 21 -19.26 12.45 17.26
C ILE A 21 -18.80 12.93 18.64
N ASP A 22 -18.69 12.02 19.60
CA ASP A 22 -18.31 12.31 20.99
C ASP A 22 -16.81 12.55 21.13
N ASP A 23 -16.01 12.00 20.23
CA ASP A 23 -14.55 12.20 20.22
C ASP A 23 -14.16 13.57 19.63
N LEU A 24 -14.94 14.08 18.67
CA LEU A 24 -14.62 15.28 17.88
C LEU A 24 -14.17 16.49 18.72
N PRO A 25 -14.81 16.85 19.86
CA PRO A 25 -14.38 17.99 20.67
C PRO A 25 -12.93 17.88 21.18
N SER A 26 -12.40 16.66 21.35
CA SER A 26 -11.07 16.40 21.91
C SER A 26 -9.97 16.27 20.85
N ILE A 27 -10.34 15.92 19.61
CA ILE A 27 -9.37 15.63 18.53
C ILE A 27 -9.34 16.68 17.42
N THR A 28 -10.28 17.63 17.44
CA THR A 28 -10.36 18.71 16.46
C THR A 28 -9.51 19.88 16.93
N ASP A 29 -8.79 20.52 16.00
CA ASP A 29 -8.00 21.69 16.33
C ASP A 29 -8.87 22.77 17.01
N SER A 30 -8.40 23.30 18.14
CA SER A 30 -9.23 24.13 19.04
C SER A 30 -9.82 25.39 18.40
N TYR A 31 -9.25 25.87 17.30
CA TYR A 31 -9.80 27.03 16.60
C TYR A 31 -11.08 26.69 15.82
N PHE A 32 -11.26 25.44 15.36
CA PHE A 32 -12.52 25.01 14.73
C PHE A 32 -13.64 24.86 15.75
N THR A 33 -13.37 24.32 16.94
CA THR A 33 -14.38 24.21 18.02
C THR A 33 -14.80 25.59 18.54
N LYS A 34 -13.84 26.53 18.64
CA LYS A 34 -14.13 27.95 18.90
C LYS A 34 -14.96 28.58 17.78
N SER A 35 -14.61 28.37 16.51
CA SER A 35 -15.39 28.86 15.37
C SER A 35 -16.82 28.34 15.40
N LYS A 36 -17.03 27.05 15.71
CA LYS A 36 -18.38 26.48 15.87
C LYS A 36 -19.20 27.21 16.93
N SER A 37 -18.58 27.52 18.07
CA SER A 37 -19.20 28.27 19.17
C SER A 37 -19.48 29.74 18.81
N ILE A 38 -18.70 30.33 17.91
CA ILE A 38 -18.94 31.68 17.38
C ILE A 38 -20.13 31.62 16.43
N VAL A 39 -20.15 30.71 15.47
CA VAL A 39 -21.25 30.54 14.50
C VAL A 39 -22.58 30.28 15.21
N SER A 40 -22.59 29.50 16.29
CA SER A 40 -23.81 29.27 17.07
C SER A 40 -24.39 30.53 17.73
N LYS A 41 -23.56 31.56 17.96
CA LYS A 41 -23.98 32.83 18.59
C LYS A 41 -24.30 33.91 17.56
N PHE A 42 -23.54 33.98 16.47
CA PHE A 42 -23.62 35.05 15.48
C PHE A 42 -24.46 34.69 14.24
N GLY A 43 -24.91 33.44 14.14
CA GLY A 43 -25.75 32.96 13.05
C GLY A 43 -24.99 32.01 12.11
N ASP A 44 -25.72 31.01 11.63
CA ASP A 44 -25.20 30.03 10.69
C ASP A 44 -25.36 30.50 9.23
N THR A 45 -24.54 29.97 8.34
CA THR A 45 -24.66 30.18 6.90
C THR A 45 -24.26 28.92 6.16
N GLU A 46 -24.77 28.76 4.94
CA GLU A 46 -24.29 27.69 4.07
C GLU A 46 -22.89 28.03 3.57
N VAL A 47 -21.97 27.08 3.67
CA VAL A 47 -20.61 27.19 3.13
C VAL A 47 -20.36 26.07 2.13
N THR A 48 -19.45 26.30 1.18
CA THR A 48 -18.91 25.24 0.31
C THR A 48 -17.41 25.11 0.53
N TYR A 49 -17.00 23.99 1.09
CA TYR A 49 -15.59 23.61 1.21
C TYR A 49 -15.10 22.99 -0.09
N ALA A 50 -13.92 23.41 -0.55
CA ALA A 50 -13.14 22.74 -1.58
C ALA A 50 -11.98 21.99 -0.92
N ILE A 51 -11.94 20.66 -1.07
CA ILE A 51 -10.83 19.84 -0.58
C ILE A 51 -9.93 19.48 -1.75
N PHE A 52 -8.62 19.64 -1.59
CA PHE A 52 -7.62 19.41 -2.64
C PHE A 52 -6.28 18.94 -2.06
N MET A 53 -5.41 18.46 -2.95
CA MET A 53 -4.03 18.06 -2.64
C MET A 53 -3.04 18.99 -3.33
N ARG A 54 -1.88 19.24 -2.71
CA ARG A 54 -0.82 20.12 -3.27
C ARG A 54 0.17 19.40 -4.20
N ARG A 55 -0.05 18.12 -4.44
CA ARG A 55 0.69 17.27 -5.38
C ARG A 55 -0.29 16.41 -6.17
N PRO A 56 0.14 15.86 -7.31
CA PRO A 56 -0.66 14.86 -8.01
C PRO A 56 -0.87 13.61 -7.15
N VAL A 57 -2.10 13.09 -7.16
CA VAL A 57 -2.53 11.91 -6.41
C VAL A 57 -3.53 11.07 -7.23
N LEU A 58 -3.98 9.95 -6.67
CA LEU A 58 -5.24 9.33 -7.10
C LEU A 58 -6.35 9.72 -6.13
N SER A 59 -7.56 9.91 -6.65
CA SER A 59 -8.76 10.06 -5.82
C SER A 59 -9.03 8.76 -5.05
N ALA A 60 -9.01 8.84 -3.72
CA ALA A 60 -9.28 7.72 -2.80
C ALA A 60 -10.02 8.24 -1.56
N LEU A 61 -11.25 8.72 -1.78
CA LEU A 61 -12.07 9.49 -0.86
C LEU A 61 -13.11 8.66 -0.10
N ASN A 62 -13.49 7.48 -0.60
CA ASN A 62 -14.61 6.73 -0.01
C ASN A 62 -14.51 6.55 1.52
N PRO A 63 -13.38 6.11 2.11
CA PRO A 63 -13.33 5.94 3.57
C PRO A 63 -13.57 7.24 4.35
N ALA A 64 -13.13 8.37 3.80
CA ALA A 64 -13.34 9.68 4.38
C ALA A 64 -14.81 10.14 4.26
N LEU A 65 -15.43 9.88 3.10
CA LEU A 65 -16.81 10.27 2.83
C LEU A 65 -17.83 9.36 3.54
N ASP A 66 -17.55 8.05 3.66
CA ASP A 66 -18.34 7.12 4.48
C ASP A 66 -18.34 7.55 5.95
N TRP A 67 -17.18 7.97 6.47
CA TRP A 67 -17.06 8.52 7.83
C TRP A 67 -17.85 9.82 7.97
N LEU A 68 -17.71 10.75 7.01
CA LEU A 68 -18.45 12.01 7.01
C LEU A 68 -19.97 11.78 7.02
N GLU A 69 -20.47 10.92 6.14
CA GLU A 69 -21.89 10.56 6.06
C GLU A 69 -22.40 9.96 7.38
N SER A 70 -21.59 9.12 8.03
CA SER A 70 -21.90 8.55 9.35
C SER A 70 -22.10 9.63 10.42
N ILE A 71 -21.18 10.60 10.49
CA ILE A 71 -21.25 11.70 11.46
C ILE A 71 -22.47 12.59 11.18
N LEU A 72 -22.74 12.90 9.91
CA LEU A 72 -23.85 13.77 9.53
C LEU A 72 -25.21 13.12 9.77
N LYS A 73 -25.30 11.80 9.61
CA LYS A 73 -26.48 11.01 10.01
C LYS A 73 -26.76 11.13 11.51
N GLN A 74 -25.73 11.08 12.34
CA GLN A 74 -25.87 11.27 13.79
C GLN A 74 -26.26 12.71 14.14
N ARG A 75 -25.72 13.71 13.43
CA ARG A 75 -26.09 15.13 13.54
C ARG A 75 -27.48 15.45 12.99
N LYS A 76 -28.13 14.52 12.29
CA LYS A 76 -29.42 14.71 11.60
C LYS A 76 -29.41 15.90 10.64
N CYS A 77 -28.29 16.13 9.96
CA CYS A 77 -28.14 17.20 8.98
C CYS A 77 -27.87 16.63 7.58
N LYS A 78 -28.17 17.44 6.56
CA LYS A 78 -27.92 17.11 5.16
C LYS A 78 -26.86 18.05 4.61
N ILE A 79 -26.06 17.52 3.70
CA ILE A 79 -25.04 18.25 2.95
C ILE A 79 -25.15 17.89 1.48
N ASN A 80 -24.57 18.71 0.62
CA ASN A 80 -24.34 18.39 -0.78
C ASN A 80 -22.87 18.01 -0.98
N ILE A 81 -22.60 16.86 -1.59
CA ILE A 81 -21.25 16.39 -1.93
C ILE A 81 -21.14 16.33 -3.45
N LYS A 82 -20.28 17.16 -4.03
CA LYS A 82 -19.95 17.13 -5.46
C LYS A 82 -18.52 16.63 -5.63
N ARG A 83 -18.37 15.37 -6.03
CA ARG A 83 -17.07 14.81 -6.43
C ARG A 83 -16.71 15.29 -7.83
N PHE A 84 -15.41 15.52 -8.08
CA PHE A 84 -14.91 15.84 -9.41
C PHE A 84 -14.20 14.66 -10.08
N PHE A 85 -13.82 13.66 -9.29
CA PHE A 85 -13.05 12.51 -9.72
C PHE A 85 -13.59 11.25 -9.08
N GLU A 86 -13.76 10.22 -9.90
CA GLU A 86 -14.09 8.87 -9.46
C GLU A 86 -12.91 8.23 -8.72
N GLU A 87 -13.19 7.19 -7.94
CA GLU A 87 -12.14 6.43 -7.24
C GLU A 87 -11.10 5.87 -8.22
N GLY A 88 -9.84 6.18 -7.92
CA GLY A 88 -8.68 5.75 -8.69
C GLY A 88 -8.36 6.63 -9.90
N GLU A 89 -9.06 7.73 -10.13
CA GLU A 89 -8.69 8.70 -11.17
C GLU A 89 -7.51 9.57 -10.75
N TYR A 90 -6.71 10.01 -11.72
CA TYR A 90 -5.63 10.97 -11.49
C TYR A 90 -6.20 12.36 -11.22
N VAL A 91 -5.62 13.01 -10.22
CA VAL A 91 -5.99 14.38 -9.82
C VAL A 91 -4.73 15.23 -9.83
N GLY A 92 -4.76 16.34 -10.57
CA GLY A 92 -3.66 17.30 -10.62
C GLY A 92 -3.44 18.01 -9.29
N ALA A 93 -2.24 18.55 -9.11
CA ALA A 93 -1.95 19.39 -7.95
C ALA A 93 -2.82 20.65 -7.97
N GLY A 94 -3.49 20.94 -6.85
CA GLY A 94 -4.37 22.09 -6.71
C GLY A 94 -5.78 21.86 -7.27
N GLU A 95 -6.05 20.76 -7.96
CA GLU A 95 -7.41 20.47 -8.42
C GLU A 95 -8.31 20.05 -7.25
N PRO A 96 -9.53 20.61 -7.14
CA PRO A 96 -10.50 20.16 -6.15
C PRO A 96 -10.89 18.70 -6.35
N LEU A 97 -10.70 17.88 -5.33
CA LEU A 97 -11.15 16.49 -5.26
C LEU A 97 -12.67 16.42 -5.11
N VAL A 98 -13.18 17.23 -4.17
CA VAL A 98 -14.59 17.22 -3.77
C VAL A 98 -14.98 18.60 -3.24
N TYR A 99 -16.20 19.01 -3.55
CA TYR A 99 -16.88 20.08 -2.84
C TYR A 99 -17.88 19.50 -1.83
N ILE A 100 -17.88 20.07 -0.64
CA ILE A 100 -18.81 19.74 0.44
C ILE A 100 -19.54 21.02 0.85
N SER A 101 -20.85 21.07 0.60
CA SER A 101 -21.68 22.23 0.90
C SER A 101 -22.71 21.94 1.99
N GLY A 102 -22.89 22.86 2.93
CA GLY A 102 -23.90 22.75 3.97
C GLY A 102 -23.72 23.77 5.08
N SER A 103 -24.44 23.59 6.19
CA SER A 103 -24.36 24.43 7.38
C SER A 103 -22.92 24.54 7.90
N PHE A 104 -22.41 25.76 8.04
CA PHE A 104 -21.06 26.00 8.54
C PHE A 104 -20.90 25.48 9.96
N PHE A 105 -21.90 25.70 10.81
CA PHE A 105 -21.95 25.14 12.17
C PHE A 105 -21.78 23.61 12.19
N ASN A 106 -22.39 22.90 11.22
CA ASN A 106 -22.35 21.45 11.13
C ASN A 106 -21.10 20.88 10.45
N LEU A 107 -20.27 21.71 9.81
CA LEU A 107 -19.10 21.26 9.05
C LEU A 107 -17.77 21.67 9.68
N VAL A 108 -17.70 22.84 10.32
CA VAL A 108 -16.43 23.48 10.72
C VAL A 108 -15.54 22.62 11.62
N ASP A 109 -16.12 21.81 12.49
CA ASP A 109 -15.38 20.94 13.42
C ASP A 109 -15.07 19.55 12.85
N LEU A 110 -15.36 19.29 11.58
CA LEU A 110 -15.08 18.01 10.93
C LEU A 110 -13.76 18.01 10.16
N GLU A 111 -13.19 19.20 9.90
CA GLU A 111 -12.08 19.39 8.97
C GLU A 111 -10.83 18.58 9.35
N THR A 112 -10.37 18.69 10.60
CA THR A 112 -9.17 17.98 11.09
C THR A 112 -9.27 16.46 10.84
N ALA A 113 -10.36 15.83 11.29
CA ALA A 113 -10.54 14.38 11.19
C ALA A 113 -10.83 13.89 9.76
N LEU A 114 -11.45 14.73 8.92
CA LEU A 114 -11.73 14.44 7.52
C LEU A 114 -10.45 14.43 6.68
N LEU A 115 -9.64 15.48 6.81
CA LEU A 115 -8.42 15.64 5.99
C LEU A 115 -7.38 14.55 6.28
N GLN A 116 -7.28 14.10 7.54
CA GLN A 116 -6.46 12.95 7.92
C GLN A 116 -6.78 11.68 7.13
N LYS A 117 -8.05 11.46 6.78
CA LYS A 117 -8.53 10.27 6.05
C LYS A 117 -8.33 10.36 4.54
N ILE A 118 -8.13 11.57 4.01
CA ILE A 118 -8.00 11.80 2.56
C ILE A 118 -6.53 11.73 2.15
N GLY A 119 -5.70 12.59 2.74
CA GLY A 119 -4.42 12.92 2.13
C GLY A 119 -3.44 11.74 2.05
N ALA A 120 -3.26 11.00 3.15
CA ALA A 120 -2.37 9.85 3.16
C ALA A 120 -2.89 8.71 2.26
N THR A 121 -4.20 8.47 2.28
CA THR A 121 -4.88 7.45 1.47
C THR A 121 -4.70 7.69 -0.03
N CYS A 122 -4.89 8.93 -0.48
CA CYS A 122 -4.70 9.33 -1.89
C CYS A 122 -3.25 9.17 -2.35
N VAL A 123 -2.27 9.50 -1.49
CA VAL A 123 -0.84 9.31 -1.79
C VAL A 123 -0.47 7.82 -1.83
N ALA A 124 -0.97 7.03 -0.88
CA ALA A 124 -0.76 5.58 -0.85
C ALA A 124 -1.32 4.91 -2.11
N ALA A 125 -2.52 5.31 -2.56
CA ALA A 125 -3.12 4.84 -3.81
C ALA A 125 -2.26 5.17 -5.04
N TYR A 126 -1.75 6.40 -5.11
CA TYR A 126 -0.84 6.81 -6.18
C TYR A 126 0.44 5.97 -6.21
N ASN A 127 1.07 5.76 -5.05
CA ASN A 127 2.28 4.96 -4.94
C ASN A 127 2.03 3.49 -5.32
N ALA A 128 0.94 2.90 -4.82
CA ALA A 128 0.55 1.54 -5.14
C ALA A 128 0.29 1.34 -6.64
N LYS A 129 -0.42 2.26 -7.29
CA LYS A 129 -0.60 2.22 -8.76
C LYS A 129 0.73 2.26 -9.50
N SER A 130 1.64 3.16 -9.10
CA SER A 130 2.96 3.28 -9.72
C SER A 130 3.77 1.98 -9.63
N MET A 131 3.74 1.33 -8.46
CA MET A 131 4.40 0.04 -8.24
C MET A 131 3.81 -1.06 -9.12
N VAL A 132 2.49 -1.24 -9.09
CA VAL A 132 1.78 -2.24 -9.90
C VAL A 132 2.02 -2.02 -11.40
N SER A 133 1.98 -0.77 -11.84
CA SER A 133 2.19 -0.41 -13.24
C SER A 133 3.62 -0.66 -13.71
N SER A 134 4.60 -0.65 -12.80
CA SER A 134 6.00 -0.93 -13.09
C SER A 134 6.28 -2.42 -13.23
N LEU A 135 5.59 -3.27 -12.45
CA LEU A 135 5.78 -4.73 -12.47
C LEU A 135 4.47 -5.43 -12.87
N PRO A 136 4.04 -5.33 -14.14
CA PRO A 136 2.70 -5.76 -14.58
C PRO A 136 2.43 -7.25 -14.34
N ARG A 137 3.48 -8.09 -14.41
CA ARG A 137 3.38 -9.55 -14.25
C ARG A 137 3.51 -10.03 -12.81
N ALA A 138 3.96 -9.17 -11.89
CA ALA A 138 4.12 -9.53 -10.49
C ALA A 138 2.82 -9.27 -9.72
N SER A 139 2.47 -10.16 -8.80
CA SER A 139 1.43 -9.89 -7.81
C SER A 139 2.00 -9.13 -6.61
N PHE A 140 1.15 -8.40 -5.89
CA PHE A 140 1.56 -7.66 -4.69
C PHE A 140 0.77 -8.09 -3.46
N LEU A 141 1.45 -8.18 -2.32
CA LEU A 141 0.89 -8.42 -1.00
C LEU A 141 1.10 -7.18 -0.14
N ALA A 142 0.02 -6.58 0.35
CA ALA A 142 0.07 -5.43 1.23
C ALA A 142 0.52 -5.87 2.64
N MET A 143 1.71 -5.44 3.05
CA MET A 143 2.36 -5.74 4.34
C MET A 143 2.65 -4.46 5.13
N ASP A 144 1.70 -3.54 5.09
CA ASP A 144 1.76 -2.18 5.61
C ASP A 144 1.41 -2.02 7.08
N ALA A 145 0.52 -2.88 7.61
CA ALA A 145 -0.10 -2.68 8.92
C ALA A 145 0.89 -2.41 10.07
N ARG A 146 2.03 -3.12 10.09
CA ARG A 146 3.07 -2.96 11.13
C ARG A 146 3.83 -1.61 11.08
N HIS A 147 3.69 -0.86 9.99
CA HIS A 147 4.31 0.45 9.78
C HIS A 147 3.32 1.60 9.96
N CYS A 148 2.06 1.30 10.24
CA CYS A 148 1.02 2.29 10.47
C CYS A 148 0.99 2.69 11.95
N ALA A 149 0.69 3.97 12.23
CA ALA A 149 0.61 4.50 13.59
C ALA A 149 -0.58 3.94 14.40
N GLY A 150 -1.52 3.26 13.75
CA GLY A 150 -2.67 2.64 14.36
C GLY A 150 -3.57 1.99 13.32
N THR A 151 -4.63 1.34 13.78
CA THR A 151 -5.51 0.54 12.94
C THR A 151 -6.27 1.37 11.90
N ASP A 152 -6.71 2.59 12.20
CA ASP A 152 -7.36 3.45 11.19
C ASP A 152 -6.40 3.79 10.04
N MET A 153 -5.13 4.09 10.34
CA MET A 153 -4.13 4.29 9.30
C MET A 153 -3.90 3.00 8.50
N ALA A 154 -3.80 1.84 9.14
CA ALA A 154 -3.63 0.56 8.44
C ALA A 154 -4.80 0.28 7.47
N ASP A 155 -6.03 0.55 7.90
CA ASP A 155 -7.24 0.42 7.08
C ASP A 155 -7.19 1.35 5.85
N LEU A 156 -6.81 2.62 6.05
CA LEU A 156 -6.66 3.60 4.98
C LEU A 156 -5.53 3.25 3.99
N MET A 157 -4.39 2.76 4.48
CA MET A 157 -3.27 2.37 3.65
C MET A 157 -3.61 1.14 2.80
N ALA A 158 -4.23 0.11 3.39
CA ALA A 158 -4.73 -1.04 2.65
C ALA A 158 -5.78 -0.64 1.59
N TYR A 159 -6.68 0.31 1.93
CA TYR A 159 -7.61 0.88 0.96
C TYR A 159 -6.89 1.61 -0.19
N GLY A 160 -5.82 2.34 0.12
CA GLY A 160 -4.95 2.95 -0.90
C GLY A 160 -4.38 1.90 -1.86
N ALA A 161 -3.82 0.81 -1.34
CA ALA A 161 -3.32 -0.30 -2.17
C ALA A 161 -4.41 -0.91 -3.06
N PHE A 162 -5.62 -1.07 -2.54
CA PHE A 162 -6.79 -1.54 -3.28
C PHE A 162 -7.14 -0.60 -4.45
N VAL A 163 -7.30 0.69 -4.18
CA VAL A 163 -7.63 1.70 -5.21
C VAL A 163 -6.54 1.79 -6.27
N GLY A 164 -5.27 1.83 -5.85
CA GLY A 164 -4.14 1.87 -6.77
C GLY A 164 -4.08 0.64 -7.68
N SER A 165 -4.36 -0.54 -7.14
CA SER A 165 -4.46 -1.80 -7.88
C SER A 165 -5.60 -1.78 -8.91
N LYS A 166 -6.81 -1.36 -8.49
CA LYS A 166 -7.97 -1.26 -9.39
C LYS A 166 -7.75 -0.23 -10.50
N SER A 167 -7.15 0.91 -10.18
CA SER A 167 -6.81 1.95 -11.15
C SER A 167 -5.82 1.43 -12.20
N ALA A 168 -4.73 0.76 -11.77
CA ALA A 168 -3.76 0.18 -12.69
C ALA A 168 -4.39 -0.87 -13.63
N LYS A 169 -5.31 -1.70 -13.12
CA LYS A 169 -6.03 -2.73 -13.91
C LYS A 169 -6.97 -2.16 -14.97
N LYS A 170 -7.48 -0.94 -14.78
CA LYS A 170 -8.30 -0.26 -15.80
C LYS A 170 -7.47 0.15 -17.02
N GLU A 171 -6.18 0.46 -16.83
CA GLU A 171 -5.31 1.02 -17.87
C GLU A 171 -4.39 -0.01 -18.53
N LYS A 172 -3.99 -1.04 -17.80
CA LYS A 172 -2.96 -2.00 -18.21
C LYS A 172 -3.34 -3.41 -17.79
N ASN A 173 -2.85 -4.40 -18.54
CA ASN A 173 -2.95 -5.81 -18.16
C ASN A 173 -1.94 -6.09 -17.02
N VAL A 174 -2.38 -5.90 -15.77
CA VAL A 174 -1.57 -6.06 -14.57
C VAL A 174 -2.24 -6.96 -13.54
N VAL A 175 -1.44 -7.69 -12.75
CA VAL A 175 -1.96 -8.55 -11.67
C VAL A 175 -2.42 -7.73 -10.45
N GLY A 176 -1.64 -6.72 -10.06
CA GLY A 176 -1.95 -5.84 -8.94
C GLY A 176 -1.78 -6.45 -7.55
N PHE A 177 -2.26 -5.74 -6.53
CA PHE A 177 -2.38 -6.28 -5.18
C PHE A 177 -3.47 -7.37 -5.13
N ILE A 178 -3.13 -8.50 -4.51
CA ILE A 178 -3.97 -9.71 -4.43
C ILE A 178 -4.42 -10.05 -3.00
N GLY A 179 -3.98 -9.28 -2.01
CA GLY A 179 -4.33 -9.46 -0.62
C GLY A 179 -3.50 -8.60 0.33
N CYS A 180 -3.90 -8.62 1.60
CA CYS A 180 -3.23 -7.99 2.74
C CYS A 180 -2.70 -9.03 3.71
N ALA A 181 -1.72 -8.66 4.53
CA ALA A 181 -1.19 -9.52 5.57
C ALA A 181 -2.15 -9.76 6.76
N THR A 182 -3.21 -8.98 6.89
CA THR A 182 -4.15 -9.05 8.02
C THR A 182 -5.54 -9.47 7.54
N ASP A 183 -6.26 -10.21 8.39
CA ASP A 183 -7.66 -10.60 8.13
C ASP A 183 -8.57 -9.38 7.98
N ARG A 184 -8.29 -8.33 8.76
CA ARG A 184 -9.09 -7.12 8.87
C ARG A 184 -9.37 -6.44 7.52
N THR A 185 -8.37 -6.39 6.65
CA THR A 185 -8.45 -5.71 5.34
C THR A 185 -8.48 -6.69 4.17
N SER A 186 -8.55 -8.00 4.45
CA SER A 186 -8.54 -9.06 3.44
C SER A 186 -9.71 -8.99 2.46
N SER A 187 -10.88 -8.55 2.93
CA SER A 187 -12.11 -8.44 2.13
C SER A 187 -12.01 -7.40 1.01
N LEU A 188 -11.11 -6.40 1.12
CA LEU A 188 -10.82 -5.46 0.03
C LEU A 188 -10.31 -6.19 -1.23
N PHE A 189 -9.73 -7.38 -1.08
CA PHE A 189 -9.11 -8.15 -2.15
C PHE A 189 -9.82 -9.47 -2.44
N ASP A 190 -11.11 -9.55 -2.08
CA ASP A 190 -11.94 -10.74 -2.26
C ASP A 190 -11.34 -11.98 -1.56
N LYS A 191 -10.73 -11.77 -0.38
CA LYS A 191 -10.18 -12.82 0.50
C LYS A 191 -10.96 -12.89 1.81
N SER A 192 -10.99 -14.09 2.40
CA SER A 192 -11.60 -14.35 3.72
C SER A 192 -10.62 -14.20 4.89
N SER A 193 -9.32 -14.17 4.60
CA SER A 193 -8.24 -14.06 5.59
C SER A 193 -7.04 -13.35 4.97
N GLY A 194 -6.15 -12.87 5.85
CA GLY A 194 -4.86 -12.34 5.48
C GLY A 194 -4.01 -13.40 4.77
N LEU A 195 -3.13 -12.93 3.90
CA LEU A 195 -2.14 -13.73 3.20
C LEU A 195 -0.77 -13.49 3.81
N GLY A 196 -0.06 -14.56 4.13
CA GLY A 196 1.25 -14.47 4.77
C GLY A 196 2.18 -15.58 4.34
N THR A 197 3.43 -15.46 4.78
CA THR A 197 4.45 -16.50 4.66
C THR A 197 4.97 -16.82 6.06
N MET A 198 5.89 -17.78 6.18
CA MET A 198 6.62 -17.95 7.44
C MET A 198 7.48 -16.70 7.77
N PRO A 199 7.54 -16.29 9.05
CA PRO A 199 8.46 -15.26 9.51
C PRO A 199 9.86 -15.83 9.83
N HIS A 200 10.88 -14.98 9.88
CA HIS A 200 12.24 -15.35 10.32
C HIS A 200 12.24 -16.08 11.68
N ALA A 201 11.37 -15.69 12.60
CA ALA A 201 11.24 -16.32 13.92
C ALA A 201 10.92 -17.82 13.84
N LEU A 202 10.12 -18.26 12.85
CA LEU A 202 9.82 -19.68 12.67
C LEU A 202 11.04 -20.46 12.17
N VAL A 203 11.84 -19.85 11.29
CA VAL A 203 13.09 -20.44 10.80
C VAL A 203 14.09 -20.59 11.93
N GLY A 204 14.23 -19.55 12.77
CA GLY A 204 15.06 -19.61 13.99
C GLY A 204 14.58 -20.68 14.97
N TYR A 205 13.26 -20.79 15.19
CA TYR A 205 12.67 -21.81 16.06
C TYR A 205 12.93 -23.24 15.57
N ALA A 206 12.80 -23.49 14.28
CA ALA A 206 13.01 -24.82 13.71
C ALA A 206 14.51 -25.21 13.57
N GLY A 207 15.42 -24.27 13.75
CA GLY A 207 16.88 -24.49 13.67
C GLY A 207 17.44 -24.62 12.25
N THR A 208 16.61 -24.90 11.24
CA THR A 208 16.99 -24.85 9.82
C THR A 208 15.82 -24.40 8.94
N THR A 209 16.13 -23.83 7.77
CA THR A 209 15.13 -23.41 6.77
C THR A 209 14.28 -24.59 6.27
N LEU A 210 14.89 -25.76 6.06
CA LEU A 210 14.18 -26.96 5.61
C LEU A 210 13.21 -27.48 6.67
N GLU A 211 13.63 -27.54 7.95
CA GLU A 211 12.74 -28.00 9.02
C GLU A 211 11.57 -27.02 9.22
N ALA A 212 11.79 -25.71 9.11
CA ALA A 212 10.70 -24.73 9.15
C ALA A 212 9.68 -24.95 8.02
N ALA A 213 10.15 -25.22 6.80
CA ALA A 213 9.30 -25.53 5.66
C ALA A 213 8.49 -26.83 5.87
N LYS A 214 9.12 -27.88 6.43
CA LYS A 214 8.43 -29.13 6.79
C LYS A 214 7.36 -28.91 7.85
N MET A 215 7.68 -28.17 8.93
CA MET A 215 6.71 -27.84 9.98
C MET A 215 5.52 -27.07 9.42
N PHE A 216 5.77 -26.07 8.58
CA PHE A 216 4.71 -25.28 7.95
C PHE A 216 3.82 -26.14 7.06
N HIS A 217 4.40 -26.89 6.12
CA HIS A 217 3.62 -27.70 5.17
C HIS A 217 2.87 -28.85 5.85
N LYS A 218 3.44 -29.45 6.90
CA LYS A 218 2.73 -30.46 7.71
C LYS A 218 1.51 -29.89 8.42
N THR A 219 1.58 -28.63 8.85
CA THR A 219 0.50 -27.96 9.60
C THR A 219 -0.57 -27.40 8.66
N PHE A 220 -0.15 -26.85 7.52
CA PHE A 220 -1.00 -26.21 6.51
C PHE A 220 -0.77 -26.84 5.13
N PRO A 221 -1.17 -28.11 4.90
CA PRO A 221 -0.83 -28.86 3.69
C PRO A 221 -1.49 -28.31 2.42
N ASN A 222 -2.61 -27.60 2.56
CA ASN A 222 -3.37 -27.03 1.45
C ASN A 222 -2.94 -25.60 1.11
N ASP A 223 -2.09 -24.98 1.93
CA ASP A 223 -1.64 -23.61 1.73
C ASP A 223 -0.41 -23.59 0.80
N PRO A 224 -0.30 -22.60 -0.11
CA PRO A 224 0.90 -22.45 -0.93
C PRO A 224 2.16 -22.29 -0.06
N LEU A 225 3.18 -23.10 -0.33
CA LEU A 225 4.41 -23.07 0.46
C LEU A 225 5.34 -21.95 -0.02
N THR A 226 5.42 -20.87 0.76
CA THR A 226 6.39 -19.78 0.55
C THR A 226 7.43 -19.78 1.67
N VAL A 227 8.67 -20.11 1.33
CA VAL A 227 9.75 -20.32 2.30
C VAL A 227 10.71 -19.13 2.33
N LEU A 228 10.98 -18.63 3.54
CA LEU A 228 11.92 -17.53 3.77
C LEU A 228 13.34 -18.10 3.89
N ILE A 229 14.24 -17.73 2.97
CA ILE A 229 15.52 -18.42 2.76
C ILE A 229 16.76 -17.64 3.23
N ASP A 230 16.61 -16.42 3.73
CA ASP A 230 17.73 -15.53 4.06
C ASP A 230 18.18 -15.56 5.54
N TYR A 231 17.52 -16.33 6.40
CA TYR A 231 17.77 -16.34 7.85
C TYR A 231 19.24 -16.66 8.22
N PHE A 232 19.81 -17.72 7.64
CA PHE A 232 21.19 -18.15 7.89
C PHE A 232 22.20 -17.55 6.92
N GLY A 233 21.74 -16.68 6.02
CA GLY A 233 22.57 -16.13 4.95
C GLY A 233 23.09 -17.15 3.95
N LYS A 234 22.32 -18.22 3.78
CA LYS A 234 22.57 -19.34 2.86
C LYS A 234 21.42 -19.45 1.87
N GLU A 235 21.01 -18.32 1.28
CA GLU A 235 19.81 -18.20 0.45
C GLU A 235 19.76 -19.24 -0.68
N ILE A 236 20.90 -19.49 -1.32
CA ILE A 236 21.00 -20.45 -2.43
C ILE A 236 20.99 -21.89 -1.87
N THR A 237 21.84 -22.17 -0.89
CA THR A 237 22.00 -23.50 -0.31
C THR A 237 20.71 -23.98 0.34
N ASP A 238 20.08 -23.15 1.16
CA ASP A 238 18.81 -23.46 1.83
C ASP A 238 17.65 -23.53 0.84
N GLY A 239 17.60 -22.61 -0.13
CA GLY A 239 16.58 -22.61 -1.18
C GLY A 239 16.59 -23.89 -2.02
N LEU A 240 17.77 -24.35 -2.43
CA LEU A 240 17.93 -25.62 -3.16
C LEU A 240 17.62 -26.84 -2.28
N SER A 241 17.98 -26.81 -1.00
CA SER A 241 17.65 -27.89 -0.06
C SER A 241 16.13 -28.07 0.06
N VAL A 242 15.39 -26.98 0.20
CA VAL A 242 13.93 -26.95 0.21
C VAL A 242 13.34 -27.43 -1.11
N ALA A 243 13.82 -26.90 -2.25
CA ALA A 243 13.32 -27.29 -3.56
C ALA A 243 13.52 -28.77 -3.88
N ARG A 244 14.66 -29.36 -3.47
CA ARG A 244 14.93 -30.80 -3.62
C ARG A 244 14.05 -31.66 -2.74
N TYR A 245 13.79 -31.24 -1.50
CA TYR A 245 12.90 -31.98 -0.60
C TYR A 245 11.45 -31.93 -1.07
N PHE A 246 10.96 -30.75 -1.47
CA PHE A 246 9.61 -30.54 -1.99
C PHE A 246 9.58 -30.55 -3.53
N LYS A 247 10.24 -31.56 -4.14
CA LYS A 247 10.42 -31.64 -5.59
C LYS A 247 9.09 -31.58 -6.36
N ASP A 248 8.06 -32.26 -5.86
CA ASP A 248 6.75 -32.28 -6.52
C ASP A 248 6.09 -30.89 -6.49
N LEU A 249 6.07 -30.22 -5.33
CA LEU A 249 5.57 -28.84 -5.24
C LEU A 249 6.39 -27.87 -6.12
N ALA A 250 7.70 -28.07 -6.20
CA ALA A 250 8.58 -27.27 -7.06
C ALA A 250 8.25 -27.48 -8.55
N ASN A 251 8.03 -28.73 -8.97
CA ASN A 251 7.68 -29.09 -10.35
C ASN A 251 6.25 -28.72 -10.73
N ASP A 252 5.35 -28.59 -9.76
CA ASP A 252 3.98 -28.14 -9.97
C ASP A 252 3.85 -26.60 -9.93
N GLY A 253 4.92 -25.90 -9.52
CA GLY A 253 4.90 -24.43 -9.38
C GLY A 253 4.16 -23.94 -8.13
N ASN A 254 4.03 -24.80 -7.13
CA ASN A 254 3.39 -24.53 -5.84
C ASN A 254 4.39 -24.20 -4.72
N LEU A 255 5.70 -24.27 -5.00
CA LEU A 255 6.76 -23.77 -4.13
C LEU A 255 7.19 -22.36 -4.53
N SER A 256 7.31 -21.49 -3.53
CA SER A 256 7.90 -20.16 -3.68
C SER A 256 9.06 -19.96 -2.69
N LEU A 257 10.13 -19.32 -3.13
CA LEU A 257 11.24 -18.90 -2.27
C LEU A 257 11.20 -17.39 -2.09
N ARG A 258 11.19 -16.94 -0.83
CA ARG A 258 11.10 -15.54 -0.45
C ARG A 258 12.48 -15.01 -0.06
N LEU A 259 12.92 -13.98 -0.78
CA LEU A 259 14.09 -13.19 -0.47
C LEU A 259 13.70 -11.96 0.37
N ASP A 260 14.23 -11.89 1.59
CA ASP A 260 14.17 -10.71 2.48
C ASP A 260 15.56 -10.30 2.99
N THR A 261 16.61 -10.62 2.20
CA THR A 261 18.02 -10.44 2.56
C THR A 261 18.28 -9.08 3.19
N HIS A 262 18.95 -9.10 4.34
CA HIS A 262 19.27 -7.90 5.12
C HIS A 262 20.07 -6.88 4.31
N GLY A 263 19.78 -5.59 4.50
CA GLY A 263 20.35 -4.49 3.72
C GLY A 263 21.87 -4.29 3.83
N SER A 264 22.56 -5.02 4.72
CA SER A 264 24.02 -5.01 4.84
C SER A 264 24.71 -6.22 4.20
N ARG A 265 23.96 -7.19 3.68
CA ARG A 265 24.50 -8.44 3.12
C ARG A 265 24.18 -8.57 1.64
N TYR A 266 25.08 -9.19 0.91
CA TYR A 266 24.76 -9.74 -0.41
C TYR A 266 24.10 -11.11 -0.25
N LEU A 267 23.41 -11.55 -1.30
CA LEU A 267 23.01 -12.94 -1.47
C LEU A 267 24.24 -13.86 -1.31
N GLU A 268 24.05 -15.06 -0.77
CA GLU A 268 25.09 -16.09 -0.73
C GLU A 268 25.93 -16.16 -2.03
N GLY A 269 27.25 -15.99 -1.89
CA GLY A 269 28.21 -16.06 -3.01
C GLY A 269 28.17 -14.89 -4.00
N LEU A 270 27.40 -13.84 -3.74
CA LEU A 270 27.34 -12.65 -4.58
C LEU A 270 28.14 -11.50 -3.94
N ASP A 271 28.72 -10.65 -4.77
CA ASP A 271 29.37 -9.39 -4.40
C ASP A 271 29.11 -8.33 -5.49
N VAL A 272 29.82 -7.21 -5.46
CA VAL A 272 29.66 -6.14 -6.47
C VAL A 272 30.01 -6.64 -7.87
N ALA A 273 31.16 -7.30 -8.05
CA ALA A 273 31.63 -7.76 -9.36
C ALA A 273 30.68 -8.83 -9.93
N GLY A 274 30.34 -9.83 -9.12
CA GLY A 274 29.38 -10.86 -9.48
C GLY A 274 27.99 -10.29 -9.77
N SER A 275 27.57 -9.22 -9.10
CA SER A 275 26.30 -8.54 -9.39
C SER A 275 26.29 -7.90 -10.78
N TYR A 276 27.40 -7.28 -11.20
CA TYR A 276 27.55 -6.79 -12.57
C TYR A 276 27.53 -7.94 -13.57
N ASP A 277 28.28 -9.01 -13.32
CA ASP A 277 28.33 -10.17 -14.23
C ASP A 277 26.94 -10.80 -14.43
N VAL A 278 26.17 -10.94 -13.36
CA VAL A 278 24.78 -11.44 -13.42
C VAL A 278 23.91 -10.51 -14.26
N LEU A 279 23.99 -9.20 -14.07
CA LEU A 279 23.18 -8.26 -14.84
C LEU A 279 23.63 -8.14 -16.30
N GLU A 280 24.92 -8.27 -16.62
CA GLU A 280 25.37 -8.26 -18.03
C GLU A 280 24.80 -9.46 -18.80
N ARG A 281 24.69 -10.64 -18.15
CA ARG A 281 24.07 -11.83 -18.77
C ARG A 281 22.56 -11.70 -18.96
N ASN A 282 21.85 -11.15 -17.98
CA ASN A 282 20.39 -11.24 -17.93
C ASN A 282 19.65 -9.94 -18.31
N ALA A 283 20.26 -8.78 -18.06
CA ALA A 283 19.66 -7.47 -18.25
C ALA A 283 20.71 -6.37 -18.55
N PRO A 284 21.55 -6.51 -19.59
CA PRO A 284 22.71 -5.64 -19.81
C PRO A 284 22.34 -4.15 -19.96
N ASN A 285 21.18 -3.86 -20.57
CA ASN A 285 20.70 -2.48 -20.71
C ASN A 285 20.41 -1.79 -19.36
N SER A 286 20.23 -2.56 -18.27
CA SER A 286 19.96 -2.00 -16.94
C SER A 286 21.18 -1.33 -16.31
N ILE A 287 22.40 -1.68 -16.73
CA ILE A 287 23.68 -1.18 -16.18
C ILE A 287 24.50 -0.33 -17.15
N ARG A 288 24.09 -0.21 -18.42
CA ARG A 288 24.82 0.59 -19.44
C ARG A 288 24.59 2.11 -19.36
N GLY A 289 23.46 2.54 -18.80
CA GLY A 289 23.12 3.95 -18.67
C GLY A 289 23.51 4.54 -17.32
N TYR A 290 23.54 5.86 -17.22
CA TYR A 290 23.69 6.55 -15.92
C TYR A 290 22.61 6.10 -14.93
N ARG A 291 22.99 5.93 -13.67
CA ARG A 291 22.13 5.56 -12.56
C ARG A 291 22.47 6.42 -11.35
N THR A 292 21.46 6.79 -10.59
CA THR A 292 21.70 7.39 -9.28
C THR A 292 22.31 6.35 -8.33
N GLU A 293 22.93 6.77 -7.23
CA GLU A 293 23.44 5.84 -6.22
C GLU A 293 22.34 4.92 -5.68
N GLN A 294 21.12 5.43 -5.53
CA GLN A 294 19.99 4.67 -5.05
C GLN A 294 19.54 3.60 -6.06
N GLU A 295 19.48 3.94 -7.34
CA GLU A 295 19.18 2.99 -8.41
C GLU A 295 20.26 1.92 -8.53
N LEU A 296 21.54 2.28 -8.42
CA LEU A 296 22.65 1.33 -8.39
C LEU A 296 22.53 0.36 -7.22
N ARG A 297 22.19 0.85 -6.01
CA ARG A 297 21.94 -0.04 -4.86
C ARG A 297 20.82 -1.03 -5.13
N PHE A 298 19.74 -0.62 -5.80
CA PHE A 298 18.66 -1.54 -6.16
C PHE A 298 19.03 -2.51 -7.28
N LEU A 299 19.98 -2.17 -8.15
CA LEU A 299 20.46 -3.07 -9.21
C LEU A 299 21.45 -4.09 -8.68
N ILE A 300 22.53 -3.63 -8.04
CA ILE A 300 23.73 -4.43 -7.75
C ILE A 300 24.14 -4.44 -6.27
N GLY A 301 23.41 -3.72 -5.40
CA GLY A 301 23.79 -3.56 -4.00
C GLY A 301 23.40 -4.72 -3.10
N THR A 302 23.62 -4.51 -1.80
CA THR A 302 23.20 -5.39 -0.71
C THR A 302 21.67 -5.43 -0.55
N GLY A 303 21.20 -6.44 0.18
CA GLY A 303 19.80 -6.75 0.37
C GLY A 303 19.18 -7.39 -0.86
N VAL A 304 17.87 -7.18 -1.02
CA VAL A 304 17.14 -7.69 -2.20
C VAL A 304 17.33 -6.73 -3.37
N SER A 305 18.26 -7.05 -4.26
CA SER A 305 18.62 -6.30 -5.48
C SER A 305 18.18 -7.05 -6.74
N ALA A 306 18.22 -6.38 -7.90
CA ALA A 306 17.92 -7.02 -9.18
C ALA A 306 18.88 -8.17 -9.46
N ALA A 307 20.17 -7.98 -9.19
CA ALA A 307 21.21 -8.98 -9.34
C ALA A 307 20.96 -10.20 -8.44
N SER A 308 20.56 -10.02 -7.18
CA SER A 308 20.32 -11.16 -6.29
C SER A 308 19.12 -12.02 -6.73
N VAL A 309 18.05 -11.40 -7.23
CA VAL A 309 16.90 -12.14 -7.77
C VAL A 309 17.25 -12.88 -9.07
N TRP A 310 17.97 -12.23 -9.98
CA TRP A 310 18.47 -12.90 -11.19
C TRP A 310 19.40 -14.05 -10.86
N ARG A 311 20.32 -13.87 -9.90
CA ARG A 311 21.24 -14.92 -9.48
C ARG A 311 20.50 -16.13 -8.90
N LEU A 312 19.48 -15.91 -8.06
CA LEU A 312 18.65 -17.00 -7.57
C LEU A 312 17.91 -17.71 -8.73
N ARG A 313 17.40 -16.96 -9.71
CA ARG A 313 16.75 -17.54 -10.90
C ARG A 313 17.69 -18.41 -11.71
N GLU A 314 18.90 -17.94 -12.02
CA GLU A 314 19.94 -18.72 -12.72
C GLU A 314 20.18 -20.06 -12.01
N ILE A 315 20.42 -20.03 -10.71
CA ILE A 315 20.71 -21.25 -9.92
C ILE A 315 19.54 -22.22 -9.89
N LEU A 316 18.31 -21.72 -9.73
CA LEU A 316 17.13 -22.57 -9.76
C LEU A 316 16.93 -23.19 -11.15
N ASP A 317 17.18 -22.45 -12.22
CA ASP A 317 17.05 -22.96 -13.59
C ASP A 317 18.11 -24.02 -13.91
N ASP A 318 19.37 -23.77 -13.55
CA ASP A 318 20.48 -24.71 -13.67
C ASP A 318 20.23 -26.01 -12.86
N SER A 319 19.48 -25.89 -11.77
CA SER A 319 19.06 -27.02 -10.92
C SER A 319 17.74 -27.67 -11.35
N ASN A 320 17.21 -27.33 -12.54
CA ASN A 320 15.93 -27.82 -13.09
C ASN A 320 14.66 -27.44 -12.31
N PHE A 321 14.70 -26.40 -11.49
CA PHE A 321 13.57 -25.86 -10.70
C PHE A 321 12.93 -24.62 -11.35
N LYS A 322 12.69 -24.67 -12.67
CA LYS A 322 12.21 -23.53 -13.48
C LYS A 322 10.86 -22.95 -13.05
N LYS A 323 10.02 -23.77 -12.40
CA LYS A 323 8.67 -23.38 -11.96
C LYS A 323 8.62 -22.86 -10.52
N VAL A 324 9.70 -22.97 -9.76
CA VAL A 324 9.77 -22.39 -8.40
C VAL A 324 9.67 -20.88 -8.53
N LYS A 325 8.71 -20.30 -7.81
CA LYS A 325 8.44 -18.86 -7.86
C LYS A 325 9.38 -18.10 -6.92
N ILE A 326 9.71 -16.86 -7.28
CA ILE A 326 10.49 -15.96 -6.43
C ILE A 326 9.57 -14.88 -5.87
N VAL A 327 9.58 -14.77 -4.55
CA VAL A 327 8.89 -13.72 -3.79
C VAL A 327 9.96 -12.76 -3.27
N ALA A 328 9.77 -11.45 -3.43
CA ALA A 328 10.69 -10.46 -2.89
C ALA A 328 9.98 -9.57 -1.87
N SER A 329 10.69 -9.21 -0.81
CA SER A 329 10.29 -8.17 0.14
C SER A 329 11.47 -7.24 0.45
N SER A 330 11.38 -6.42 1.51
CA SER A 330 12.38 -5.41 1.88
C SER A 330 12.37 -4.13 1.00
N GLY A 331 11.59 -3.14 1.42
CA GLY A 331 11.69 -1.76 0.90
C GLY A 331 11.20 -1.54 -0.53
N PHE A 332 10.28 -2.37 -1.04
CA PHE A 332 9.74 -2.23 -2.40
C PHE A 332 8.74 -1.07 -2.51
N GLY A 333 9.26 0.15 -2.70
CA GLY A 333 8.49 1.33 -3.08
C GLY A 333 8.45 1.55 -4.60
N PRO A 334 7.85 2.67 -5.07
CA PRO A 334 7.72 2.99 -6.50
C PRO A 334 9.06 2.98 -7.25
N GLU A 335 10.10 3.60 -6.69
CA GLU A 335 11.43 3.69 -7.32
C GLU A 335 12.06 2.31 -7.52
N LYS A 336 12.08 1.47 -6.46
CA LYS A 336 12.63 0.12 -6.53
C LYS A 336 11.87 -0.76 -7.55
N CYS A 337 10.54 -0.66 -7.59
CA CYS A 337 9.74 -1.37 -8.60
C CYS A 337 10.08 -0.94 -10.03
N LYS A 338 10.33 0.36 -10.25
CA LYS A 338 10.74 0.89 -11.54
C LYS A 338 12.12 0.35 -11.96
N VAL A 339 13.09 0.30 -11.04
CA VAL A 339 14.41 -0.30 -11.29
C VAL A 339 14.30 -1.79 -11.64
N PHE A 340 13.49 -2.53 -10.88
CA PHE A 340 13.25 -3.96 -11.15
C PHE A 340 12.58 -4.18 -12.51
N SER A 341 11.69 -3.27 -12.93
CA SER A 341 11.09 -3.26 -14.26
C SER A 341 12.15 -3.09 -15.34
N TYR A 342 13.03 -2.09 -15.21
CA TYR A 342 14.11 -1.84 -16.16
C TYR A 342 15.10 -3.01 -16.29
N ALA A 343 15.34 -3.73 -15.19
CA ALA A 343 16.20 -4.91 -15.18
C ALA A 343 15.45 -6.22 -15.50
N ASN A 344 14.19 -6.15 -15.95
CA ASN A 344 13.35 -7.31 -16.29
C ASN A 344 13.36 -8.42 -15.22
N VAL A 345 13.43 -8.03 -13.94
CA VAL A 345 13.70 -8.96 -12.85
C VAL A 345 12.62 -10.06 -12.76
N PRO A 346 12.99 -11.35 -12.67
CA PRO A 346 12.06 -12.48 -12.71
C PRO A 346 11.40 -12.73 -11.34
N VAL A 347 10.70 -11.72 -10.83
CA VAL A 347 9.96 -11.79 -9.56
C VAL A 347 8.47 -12.08 -9.81
N ASN A 348 7.90 -13.00 -9.04
CA ASN A 348 6.49 -13.40 -9.16
C ASN A 348 5.58 -12.61 -8.21
N THR A 349 6.08 -12.32 -7.01
CA THR A 349 5.29 -11.63 -5.97
C THR A 349 6.15 -10.66 -5.18
N ILE A 350 5.61 -9.49 -4.87
CA ILE A 350 6.22 -8.49 -3.99
C ILE A 350 5.40 -8.39 -2.70
N GLY A 351 6.03 -8.67 -1.55
CA GLY A 351 5.49 -8.33 -0.23
C GLY A 351 5.98 -6.94 0.19
N THR A 352 5.08 -5.98 0.38
CA THR A 352 5.49 -4.59 0.62
C THR A 352 4.47 -3.77 1.41
N GLY A 353 5.00 -2.91 2.28
CA GLY A 353 4.29 -1.77 2.88
C GLY A 353 4.85 -0.42 2.41
N SER A 354 5.82 -0.40 1.49
CA SER A 354 6.55 0.82 1.10
C SER A 354 5.81 1.69 0.09
N TYR A 355 4.54 1.40 -0.17
CA TYR A 355 3.63 2.37 -0.82
C TYR A 355 3.13 3.43 0.16
N LEU A 356 3.33 3.24 1.47
CA LEU A 356 3.08 4.27 2.48
C LEU A 356 3.84 5.56 2.13
N PRO A 357 3.25 6.74 2.40
CA PRO A 357 3.93 8.01 2.22
C PRO A 357 5.19 8.07 3.09
N SER A 358 6.35 8.33 2.49
CA SER A 358 7.61 8.55 3.21
C SER A 358 7.85 10.03 3.53
N LYS A 359 7.23 10.94 2.76
CA LYS A 359 7.26 12.39 2.97
C LYS A 359 5.88 12.86 3.40
N TRP A 360 5.65 12.98 4.71
CA TRP A 360 4.34 13.33 5.26
C TRP A 360 3.82 14.70 4.82
N SER A 361 4.70 15.66 4.51
CA SER A 361 4.29 16.96 3.95
C SER A 361 3.52 16.84 2.63
N GLU A 362 3.67 15.73 1.92
CA GLU A 362 2.95 15.43 0.68
C GLU A 362 1.52 14.91 0.91
N THR A 363 1.20 14.48 2.14
CA THR A 363 -0.13 13.95 2.50
C THR A 363 -1.07 15.04 3.04
N TYR A 364 -0.66 16.31 3.05
CA TYR A 364 -1.45 17.37 3.64
C TYR A 364 -2.58 17.79 2.69
N ALA A 365 -3.69 17.06 2.77
CA ALA A 365 -4.96 17.51 2.21
C ALA A 365 -5.31 18.87 2.82
N THR A 366 -5.80 19.79 2.00
CA THR A 366 -6.20 21.13 2.42
C THR A 366 -7.68 21.33 2.10
N ALA A 367 -8.41 21.98 3.00
CA ALA A 367 -9.75 22.49 2.74
C ALA A 367 -9.71 24.02 2.77
N ASP A 368 -10.41 24.66 1.83
CA ASP A 368 -10.66 26.09 1.85
C ASP A 368 -12.13 26.33 1.47
N ILE A 369 -12.81 27.24 2.14
CA ILE A 369 -14.21 27.60 1.79
C ILE A 369 -14.18 28.51 0.57
N VAL A 370 -14.96 28.16 -0.46
CA VAL A 370 -15.07 28.87 -1.74
C VAL A 370 -16.42 29.58 -1.92
N SER A 371 -17.37 29.39 -1.01
CA SER A 371 -18.67 30.09 -1.06
C SER A 371 -19.26 30.23 0.34
N TYR A 372 -19.90 31.37 0.61
CA TYR A 372 -20.65 31.67 1.84
C TYR A 372 -22.02 32.23 1.46
N GLY A 373 -23.10 31.59 1.92
CA GLY A 373 -24.48 31.99 1.60
C GLY A 373 -24.76 32.07 0.09
N GLY A 374 -24.15 31.17 -0.69
CA GLY A 374 -24.24 31.17 -2.15
C GLY A 374 -23.37 32.20 -2.88
N LYS A 375 -22.64 33.06 -2.15
CA LYS A 375 -21.74 34.06 -2.75
C LYS A 375 -20.32 33.48 -2.88
N PRO A 376 -19.74 33.42 -4.10
CA PRO A 376 -18.36 32.99 -4.29
C PRO A 376 -17.38 33.88 -3.53
N MET A 377 -16.59 33.28 -2.65
CA MET A 377 -15.60 33.98 -1.82
C MET A 377 -14.58 32.98 -1.30
N VAL A 378 -13.30 33.28 -1.46
CA VAL A 378 -12.20 32.40 -1.07
C VAL A 378 -11.03 33.23 -0.55
N LYS A 379 -10.14 32.62 0.24
CA LYS A 379 -8.88 33.21 0.68
C LYS A 379 -8.01 33.63 -0.52
N LEU A 380 -7.35 34.79 -0.43
CA LEU A 380 -6.42 35.26 -1.46
C LEU A 380 -5.35 34.20 -1.78
N GLY A 381 -5.12 33.99 -3.08
CA GLY A 381 -4.21 32.97 -3.60
C GLY A 381 -4.85 31.57 -3.75
N ARG A 382 -6.15 31.42 -3.46
CA ARG A 382 -6.93 30.18 -3.63
C ARG A 382 -8.00 30.28 -4.71
N GLU A 383 -7.94 31.31 -5.56
CA GLU A 383 -8.90 31.57 -6.63
C GLU A 383 -8.92 30.44 -7.66
N PHE A 384 -7.82 29.68 -7.80
CA PHE A 384 -7.76 28.48 -8.64
C PHE A 384 -8.72 27.37 -8.20
N LEU A 385 -9.25 27.42 -6.96
CA LEU A 385 -10.23 26.46 -6.47
C LEU A 385 -11.61 26.70 -7.05
N PHE A 386 -11.91 27.87 -7.62
CA PHE A 386 -13.12 28.07 -8.39
C PHE A 386 -13.03 27.23 -9.67
N LYS A 387 -13.79 26.13 -9.74
CA LYS A 387 -13.99 25.42 -11.00
C LYS A 387 -14.74 26.35 -11.95
N LYS A 388 -14.11 26.65 -13.09
CA LYS A 388 -14.73 27.38 -14.20
C LYS A 388 -15.83 26.55 -14.86
#